data_AF-A0A9X6ST20-F1
#
_entry.id   AF-A0A9X6ST20-F1
#
_cell.length_a   1.000
_cell.length_b   1.000
_cell.length_c   1.000
_cell.angle_alpha   90.00
_cell.angle_beta   90.00
_cell.angle_gamma   90.00
#
_symmetry.space_group_name_H-M   'P 1'
#
loop_
_entity.id
_entity.type
_entity.pdbx_description
1 polymer ?
#
loop_
_entity_poly.entity_id
_entity_poly.type
_entity_poly.pdbx_seq_one_letter_code
_entity_poly.pdbx_strand_id
1 'polypeptide(L)'
;MLNATVFHGRKNHDELREDIVFFSSSKDFSRDYGDVKTYQITFKNPFHTCSEKDATHLLGQLNVLVDSYDDSEYRNYEELENAGLLYSDTWELFEPYMNQIKRLGYDGMIIYEGGVENYVSFDADQYCLVNN
;
A
#
# COMPACT_ATOMS: atom_id res chain seq x y z
N MET A 1 11.47 -8.60 -6.67
CA MET A 1 10.74 -7.94 -7.77
C MET A 1 9.37 -8.57 -7.87
N LEU A 2 8.34 -7.78 -7.57
CA LEU A 2 6.92 -8.09 -7.71
C LEU A 2 6.44 -7.55 -9.05
N ASN A 3 5.69 -8.37 -9.78
CA ASN A 3 4.89 -7.94 -10.93
C ASN A 3 3.46 -8.39 -10.69
N ALA A 4 2.49 -7.50 -10.83
CA ALA A 4 1.08 -7.85 -10.60
C ALA A 4 0.16 -7.12 -11.59
N THR A 5 -0.90 -7.82 -12.00
CA THR A 5 -2.04 -7.20 -12.69
C THR A 5 -2.99 -6.65 -11.64
N VAL A 6 -3.27 -5.36 -11.71
CA VAL A 6 -4.03 -4.65 -10.69
C VAL A 6 -5.07 -3.74 -11.32
N PHE A 7 -5.95 -3.20 -10.48
CA PHE A 7 -7.09 -2.41 -10.89
C PHE A 7 -7.04 -1.05 -10.20
N HIS A 8 -7.40 0.01 -10.93
CA HIS A 8 -7.54 1.34 -10.37
C HIS A 8 -8.90 1.92 -10.75
N GLY A 9 -9.65 2.35 -9.75
CA GLY A 9 -10.94 3.00 -9.89
C GLY A 9 -10.82 4.52 -9.83
N ARG A 10 -11.38 5.22 -10.81
CA ARG A 10 -11.45 6.69 -10.82
C ARG A 10 -12.60 7.18 -11.70
N LYS A 11 -13.17 8.33 -11.35
CA LYS A 11 -14.23 8.99 -12.14
C LYS A 11 -13.80 9.47 -13.53
N ASN A 12 -12.53 9.83 -13.73
CA ASN A 12 -11.96 10.19 -15.02
C ASN A 12 -10.55 9.60 -15.16
N HIS A 13 -10.29 8.88 -16.25
CA HIS A 13 -9.02 8.20 -16.53
C HIS A 13 -8.20 8.84 -17.66
N ASP A 14 -8.39 10.14 -17.91
CA ASP A 14 -7.53 10.90 -18.82
C ASP A 14 -6.09 10.94 -18.23
N GLU A 15 -5.32 9.91 -18.59
CA GLU A 15 -3.90 9.66 -18.29
C GLU A 15 -3.47 9.85 -16.82
N LEU A 16 -3.57 8.77 -16.04
CA LEU A 16 -2.98 8.68 -14.71
C LEU A 16 -1.45 8.85 -14.78
N ARG A 17 -0.94 9.99 -14.30
CA ARG A 17 0.50 10.35 -14.27
C ARG A 17 0.93 10.84 -12.88
N GLU A 18 0.44 10.19 -11.84
CA GLU A 18 0.71 10.56 -10.45
C GLU A 18 1.79 9.63 -9.89
N ASP A 19 2.71 10.17 -9.07
CA ASP A 19 3.74 9.34 -8.44
C ASP A 19 3.13 8.36 -7.43
N ILE A 20 2.13 8.83 -6.68
CA ILE A 20 1.48 8.03 -5.64
C ILE A 20 0.09 7.65 -6.12
N VAL A 21 -0.07 6.38 -6.47
CA VAL A 21 -1.35 5.81 -6.89
C VAL A 21 -1.64 4.53 -6.14
N PHE A 22 -2.87 4.46 -5.64
CA PHE A 22 -3.48 3.27 -5.06
C PHE A 22 -4.05 2.35 -6.14
N PHE A 23 -3.73 1.07 -6.07
CA PHE A 23 -4.26 0.01 -6.90
C PHE A 23 -4.78 -1.14 -6.03
N SER A 24 -5.75 -1.88 -6.54
CA SER A 24 -6.28 -3.06 -5.88
C SER A 24 -5.99 -4.34 -6.66
N SER A 25 -5.80 -5.44 -5.95
CA SER A 25 -5.89 -6.79 -6.55
C SER A 25 -7.33 -7.15 -6.96
N SER A 26 -8.33 -6.45 -6.44
CA SER A 26 -9.75 -6.69 -6.72
C SER A 26 -10.35 -5.63 -7.64
N LYS A 27 -10.87 -6.08 -8.78
CA LYS A 27 -11.65 -5.24 -9.69
C LYS A 27 -12.91 -4.72 -9.02
N ASP A 28 -13.56 -5.55 -8.22
CA ASP A 28 -14.82 -5.21 -7.57
C ASP A 28 -14.61 -4.13 -6.51
N PHE A 29 -13.57 -4.26 -5.68
CA PHE A 29 -13.16 -3.22 -4.74
C PHE A 29 -12.86 -1.89 -5.46
N SER A 30 -12.15 -1.95 -6.58
CA SER A 30 -11.83 -0.75 -7.36
C SER A 30 -13.06 -0.02 -7.91
N ARG A 31 -14.18 -0.72 -8.15
CA ARG A 31 -15.40 -0.09 -8.69
C ARG A 31 -16.04 0.89 -7.73
N ASP A 32 -15.80 0.76 -6.43
CA ASP A 32 -16.32 1.67 -5.42
C ASP A 32 -15.77 3.11 -5.61
N TYR A 33 -14.65 3.24 -6.33
CA TYR A 33 -13.98 4.52 -6.60
C TYR A 33 -14.24 5.08 -8.02
N GLY A 34 -14.98 4.35 -8.87
CA GLY A 34 -15.41 4.81 -10.19
C GLY A 34 -15.19 3.79 -11.31
N ASP A 35 -14.99 4.29 -12.53
CA ASP A 35 -14.66 3.44 -13.67
C ASP A 35 -13.33 2.74 -13.41
N VAL A 36 -13.21 1.47 -13.80
CA VAL A 36 -12.02 0.66 -13.49
C VAL A 36 -11.21 0.41 -14.74
N LYS A 37 -9.92 0.74 -14.68
CA LYS A 37 -8.92 0.33 -15.66
C LYS A 37 -7.95 -0.68 -15.05
N THR A 38 -7.35 -1.49 -15.93
CA THR A 38 -6.38 -2.52 -15.56
C THR A 38 -4.97 -2.03 -15.84
N TYR A 39 -4.07 -2.24 -14.89
CA TYR A 39 -2.68 -1.84 -14.96
C TYR A 39 -1.77 -3.05 -14.67
N GLN A 40 -0.54 -3.00 -15.16
CA GLN A 40 0.55 -3.78 -14.59
C GLN A 40 1.31 -2.89 -13.63
N ILE A 41 1.67 -3.43 -12.47
CA ILE A 41 2.63 -2.79 -11.54
C ILE A 41 3.92 -3.59 -11.50
N THR A 42 5.03 -2.89 -11.26
CA THR A 42 6.36 -3.47 -11.05
C THR A 42 7.01 -2.81 -9.85
N PHE A 43 7.22 -3.57 -8.78
CA PHE A 43 7.97 -3.13 -7.60
C PHE A 43 9.24 -3.97 -7.46
N LYS A 44 10.40 -3.33 -7.36
CA LYS A 44 11.67 -4.00 -7.13
C LYS A 44 11.81 -4.38 -5.66
N ASN A 45 11.43 -3.48 -4.76
CA ASN A 45 11.57 -3.57 -3.31
C ASN A 45 10.38 -2.90 -2.60
N PRO A 46 9.18 -3.50 -2.65
CA PRO A 46 8.02 -2.94 -1.96
C PRO A 46 8.13 -3.15 -0.45
N PHE A 47 7.57 -2.21 0.31
CA PHE A 47 7.32 -2.36 1.74
C PHE A 47 6.05 -3.17 1.94
N HIS A 48 6.12 -4.31 2.64
CA HIS A 48 4.94 -5.12 2.91
C HIS A 48 4.47 -4.88 4.35
N THR A 49 3.23 -4.39 4.54
CA THR A 49 2.74 -4.02 5.89
C THR A 49 2.66 -5.19 6.86
N CYS A 50 2.33 -6.39 6.37
CA CYS A 50 2.35 -7.61 7.17
C CYS A 50 3.70 -8.36 7.19
N SER A 51 4.80 -7.75 6.75
CA SER A 51 6.13 -8.35 6.81
C SER A 51 6.83 -7.91 8.09
N GLU A 52 7.16 -8.86 8.97
CA GLU A 52 7.94 -8.60 10.19
C GLU A 52 9.21 -7.81 9.87
N LYS A 53 9.97 -8.26 8.87
CA LYS A 53 11.22 -7.61 8.46
C LYS A 53 11.01 -6.13 8.12
N ASP A 54 9.98 -5.80 7.36
CA ASP A 54 9.76 -4.44 6.87
C ASP A 54 9.19 -3.55 7.98
N ALA A 55 8.20 -4.04 8.73
CA ALA A 55 7.65 -3.35 9.89
C ALA A 55 8.73 -3.06 10.95
N THR A 56 9.58 -4.04 11.28
CA THR A 56 10.71 -3.84 12.20
C THR A 56 11.71 -2.82 11.66
N HIS A 57 11.99 -2.81 10.35
CA HIS A 57 12.90 -1.82 9.75
C HIS A 57 12.35 -0.39 9.88
N LEU A 58 11.05 -0.19 9.65
CA LEU A 58 10.38 1.11 9.84
C LEU A 58 10.34 1.52 11.32
N LEU A 59 9.98 0.61 12.22
CA LEU A 59 9.95 0.87 13.67
C LEU A 59 11.33 1.25 14.22
N GLY A 60 12.40 0.68 13.67
CA GLY A 60 13.78 1.08 13.97
C GLY A 60 14.09 2.55 13.64
N GLN A 61 13.28 3.22 12.83
CA GLN A 61 13.38 4.66 12.54
C GLN A 61 12.40 5.53 13.34
N LEU A 62 11.24 4.99 13.72
CA LEU A 62 10.13 5.75 14.30
C LEU A 62 9.94 5.57 15.81
N ASN A 63 10.56 4.55 16.43
CA ASN A 63 10.33 4.06 17.81
C ASN A 63 8.90 3.56 18.11
N VAL A 64 7.87 4.11 17.45
CA VAL A 64 6.46 3.74 17.62
C VAL A 64 5.67 4.06 16.33
N LEU A 65 4.74 3.19 15.97
CA LEU A 65 3.65 3.48 15.03
C LEU A 65 2.41 3.86 15.83
N VAL A 66 1.73 4.91 15.41
CA VAL A 66 0.53 5.43 16.06
C VAL A 66 -0.63 5.29 15.09
N ASP A 67 -1.68 4.56 15.50
CA ASP A 67 -2.94 4.50 14.77
C ASP A 67 -3.72 5.78 15.01
N SER A 68 -4.01 6.53 13.95
CA SER A 68 -4.77 7.77 14.03
C SER A 68 -6.25 7.60 14.33
N TYR A 69 -6.79 6.39 14.18
CA TYR A 69 -8.21 6.12 14.40
C TYR A 69 -8.55 5.98 15.89
N ASP A 70 -7.71 5.30 16.67
CA ASP A 70 -7.97 4.99 18.08
C ASP A 70 -6.82 5.33 19.05
N ASP A 71 -5.80 6.05 18.58
CA ASP A 71 -4.59 6.44 19.34
C ASP A 71 -3.79 5.24 19.88
N SER A 72 -3.96 4.04 19.31
CA SER A 72 -3.15 2.87 19.64
C SER A 72 -1.68 3.07 19.25
N GLU A 73 -0.78 2.58 20.10
CA GLU A 73 0.66 2.63 19.88
C GLU A 73 1.23 1.23 19.70
N TYR A 74 2.03 1.04 18.65
CA TYR A 74 2.73 -0.22 18.37
C TYR A 74 4.23 0.01 18.29
N ARG A 75 4.99 -0.69 19.12
CA ARG A 75 6.45 -0.49 19.32
C ARG A 75 7.27 -1.61 18.69
N ASN A 76 6.64 -2.73 18.35
CA ASN A 76 7.26 -3.90 17.73
C ASN A 76 6.23 -4.62 16.85
N TYR A 77 6.69 -5.60 16.07
CA TYR A 77 5.82 -6.35 15.16
C TYR A 77 4.83 -7.27 15.89
N GLU A 78 5.22 -7.84 17.03
CA GLU A 78 4.34 -8.70 17.84
C GLU A 78 3.09 -7.93 18.31
N GLU A 79 3.23 -6.66 18.69
CA GLU A 79 2.11 -5.79 19.03
C GLU A 79 1.16 -5.55 17.85
N LEU A 80 1.70 -5.38 16.63
CA LEU A 80 0.89 -5.26 15.41
C LEU A 80 0.13 -6.56 15.09
N GLU A 81 0.79 -7.70 15.21
CA GLU A 81 0.19 -9.01 14.98
C GLU A 81 -0.96 -9.27 15.98
N ASN A 82 -0.73 -8.96 17.26
CA ASN A 82 -1.73 -9.11 18.31
C ASN A 82 -2.93 -8.14 18.19
N ALA A 83 -2.75 -7.01 17.49
CA ALA A 83 -3.83 -6.06 17.24
C ALA A 83 -4.90 -6.60 16.29
N GLY A 84 -4.56 -7.61 15.47
CA GLY A 84 -5.48 -8.19 14.49
C GLY A 84 -5.76 -7.31 13.27
N LEU A 85 -4.99 -6.24 13.08
CA LEU A 85 -5.09 -5.30 11.94
C LEU A 85 -4.41 -5.84 10.67
N LEU A 86 -3.38 -6.68 10.86
CA LEU A 86 -2.65 -7.28 9.74
C LEU A 86 -3.60 -8.08 8.86
N TYR A 87 -3.42 -7.96 7.54
CA TYR A 87 -4.27 -8.59 6.52
C TYR A 87 -5.73 -8.15 6.50
N SER A 88 -6.20 -7.28 7.40
CA SER A 88 -7.55 -6.73 7.36
C SER A 88 -7.56 -5.30 6.85
N ASP A 89 -6.84 -4.40 7.53
CA ASP A 89 -6.89 -2.97 7.31
C ASP A 89 -5.58 -2.36 7.83
N THR A 90 -4.66 -2.11 6.90
CA THR A 90 -3.31 -1.62 7.21
C THR A 90 -3.04 -0.25 6.59
N TRP A 91 -3.95 0.27 5.77
CA TRP A 91 -3.68 1.53 5.08
C TRP A 91 -3.62 2.70 6.06
N GLU A 92 -4.65 2.87 6.89
CA GLU A 92 -4.77 3.97 7.85
C GLU A 92 -3.55 4.03 8.80
N LEU A 93 -3.04 2.89 9.23
CA LEU A 93 -1.87 2.82 10.11
C LEU A 93 -0.56 3.23 9.41
N PHE A 94 -0.38 2.89 8.13
CA PHE A 94 0.90 3.07 7.44
C PHE A 94 0.93 4.27 6.48
N GLU A 95 -0.20 4.81 6.04
CA GLU A 95 -0.31 6.00 5.18
C GLU A 95 0.48 7.20 5.75
N PRO A 96 0.40 7.54 7.05
CA PRO A 96 1.13 8.69 7.61
C PRO A 96 2.65 8.56 7.48
N TYR A 97 3.15 7.35 7.27
CA TYR A 97 4.57 7.02 7.23
C TYR A 97 5.10 6.76 5.82
N MET A 98 4.30 6.93 4.75
CA MET A 98 4.73 6.70 3.36
C MET A 98 6.03 7.40 3.00
N ASN A 99 6.21 8.66 3.42
CA ASN A 99 7.42 9.42 3.12
C ASN A 99 8.67 8.86 3.81
N GLN A 100 8.52 8.23 4.97
CA GLN A 100 9.59 7.57 5.70
C GLN A 100 9.89 6.23 5.05
N ILE A 101 8.86 5.46 4.69
CA ILE A 101 8.97 4.22 3.92
C ILE A 101 9.72 4.47 2.60
N LYS A 102 9.34 5.49 1.83
CA LYS A 102 10.06 5.88 0.60
C LYS A 102 11.52 6.26 0.87
N ARG A 103 11.81 6.99 1.96
CA ARG A 103 13.18 7.36 2.36
C ARG A 103 14.05 6.18 2.79
N LEU A 104 13.44 5.08 3.23
CA LEU A 104 14.14 3.82 3.53
C LEU A 104 14.53 3.02 2.27
N GLY A 105 14.19 3.52 1.07
CA GLY A 105 14.53 2.88 -0.20
C GLY A 105 13.52 1.85 -0.68
N TYR A 106 12.33 1.83 -0.09
CA TYR A 106 11.20 1.09 -0.64
C TYR A 106 10.61 1.85 -1.82
N ASP A 107 10.21 1.11 -2.85
CA ASP A 107 9.71 1.70 -4.08
C ASP A 107 8.18 1.67 -4.18
N GLY A 108 7.49 0.87 -3.38
CA GLY A 108 6.04 0.95 -3.23
C GLY A 108 5.61 0.31 -1.92
N MET A 109 4.31 0.11 -1.75
CA MET A 109 3.75 -0.62 -0.61
C MET A 109 2.79 -1.72 -1.05
N ILE A 110 2.76 -2.79 -0.27
CA ILE A 110 1.71 -3.81 -0.27
C ILE A 110 0.94 -3.62 1.04
N ILE A 111 -0.36 -3.38 0.93
CA ILE A 111 -1.27 -3.06 2.03
C ILE A 111 -2.52 -3.95 1.95
N TYR A 112 -3.31 -4.00 3.01
CA TYR A 112 -4.61 -4.66 3.05
C TYR A 112 -5.71 -3.67 3.44
N GLU A 113 -6.88 -3.82 2.82
CA GLU A 113 -8.11 -3.04 3.07
C GLU A 113 -9.32 -3.95 2.95
N GLY A 114 -10.14 -4.05 4.00
CA GLY A 114 -11.28 -4.97 4.04
C GLY A 114 -10.93 -6.44 3.71
N GLY A 115 -9.70 -6.88 4.00
CA GLY A 115 -9.21 -8.22 3.65
C GLY A 115 -8.72 -8.38 2.20
N VAL A 116 -8.70 -7.31 1.42
CA VAL A 116 -8.21 -7.29 0.03
C VAL A 116 -6.77 -6.79 0.01
N GLU A 117 -5.89 -7.48 -0.72
CA GLU A 117 -4.53 -6.99 -0.97
C GLU A 117 -4.56 -5.82 -1.97
N ASN A 118 -3.87 -4.74 -1.64
CA ASN A 118 -3.78 -3.53 -2.43
C ASN A 118 -2.31 -3.06 -2.50
N TYR A 119 -2.06 -2.12 -3.39
CA TYR A 119 -0.73 -1.67 -3.75
C TYR A 119 -0.68 -0.16 -3.87
N VAL A 120 0.42 0.43 -3.41
CA VAL A 120 0.66 1.87 -3.53
C VAL A 120 1.98 2.07 -4.26
N SER A 121 1.92 2.74 -5.40
CA SER A 121 3.11 3.19 -6.13
C SER A 121 3.70 4.43 -5.46
N PHE A 122 5.01 4.64 -5.62
CA PHE A 122 5.68 5.88 -5.25
C PHE A 122 6.33 6.60 -6.42
N ASP A 123 6.22 6.05 -7.64
CA ASP A 123 6.69 6.63 -8.88
C ASP A 123 5.80 6.17 -10.05
N ALA A 124 5.54 7.07 -11.00
CA ALA A 124 4.72 6.80 -12.18
C ALA A 124 5.31 5.71 -13.10
N ASP A 125 6.63 5.50 -13.08
CA ASP A 125 7.31 4.46 -13.87
C ASP A 125 7.00 3.03 -13.38
N GLN A 126 6.34 2.89 -12.22
CA GLN A 126 6.06 1.61 -11.61
C GLN A 126 4.77 0.97 -12.09
N TYR A 127 3.97 1.70 -12.85
CA TYR A 127 2.73 1.18 -13.38
C TYR A 127 2.56 1.53 -14.85
N CYS A 128 1.88 0.66 -15.59
CA CYS A 128 1.50 0.95 -16.95
C CYS A 128 0.09 0.44 -17.24
N LEU A 129 -0.67 1.22 -18.01
CA LEU A 129 -2.01 0.84 -18.43
C LEU A 129 -1.93 -0.37 -19.35
N VAL A 130 -2.75 -1.40 -19.08
CA VAL A 130 -2.93 -2.51 -19.99
C VAL A 130 -3.93 -2.08 -21.06
N ASN A 131 -3.43 -1.77 -22.25
CA ASN A 131 -4.27 -1.54 -23.42
C ASN A 131 -4.72 -2.91 -23.94
N ASN A 132 -6.02 -3.20 -23.80
CA ASN A 132 -6.67 -4.32 -24.49
C ASN A 132 -6.96 -3.97 -25.94
#